data_AF-A0A0C4DR69-F1
#
_entry.id   AF-A0A0C4DR69-F1
#
_cell.length_a   1.000
_cell.length_b   1.000
_cell.length_c   1.000
_cell.angle_alpha   90.00
_cell.angle_beta   90.00
_cell.angle_gamma   90.00
#
_symmetry.space_group_name_H-M   'P 1'
#
loop_
_entity.id
_entity.type
_entity.pdbx_description
1 polymer ?
#
loop_
_entity_poly.entity_id
_entity_poly.type
_entity_poly.pdbx_seq_one_letter_code
_entity_poly.pdbx_strand_id
1 'polypeptide(L)'
;MGSPRGQEDVLSTLDPRVASVIREANDADGVPFRARAGHLHHTWAKTFASSPELYIQPESQAEIEKVVSLARRLRRRVSLVGCGHSPSDLTCTSGWLINLDGYGRILSLDRATGVVVMQSGIRLFALAEELDRAGLAMPNLGSINDQSVAGVISTGTHGSSLRHGLLSDDGYVEHGIPFSAEGLYVHAPVEVRVSDTRNGSLKTDGGGGCRPWLDPTVPDGPTLYLNATLYRPYLRDPPSLERYYEAFEWLMRDLGGRPHWAKNFRFADMESLYGDDLRRWREVRDRADPEGMFVGAWHRRFVLGQGEPLPLEEVEVERRTMDRNGVRVFGAVGEKR
;
A
#
# COMPACT_ATOMS: atom_id res chain seq x y z
N MET A 1 26.42 -24.19 6.96
CA MET A 1 27.78 -24.17 7.52
C MET A 1 28.59 -23.10 6.80
N GLY A 2 28.64 -21.89 7.35
CA GLY A 2 29.54 -20.84 6.87
C GLY A 2 30.95 -21.12 7.39
N SER A 3 31.95 -21.05 6.50
CA SER A 3 33.36 -21.28 6.81
C SER A 3 33.91 -20.25 7.82
N PRO A 4 34.76 -20.64 8.79
CA PRO A 4 35.46 -19.73 9.71
C PRO A 4 36.34 -18.66 9.02
N ARG A 5 36.66 -18.83 7.73
CA ARG A 5 37.58 -17.95 6.99
C ARG A 5 37.09 -16.51 6.79
N GLY A 6 35.80 -16.23 6.97
CA GLY A 6 35.26 -14.88 6.78
C GLY A 6 35.45 -13.93 7.96
N GLN A 7 35.62 -14.44 9.18
CA GLN A 7 35.62 -13.61 10.39
C GLN A 7 37.01 -13.05 10.73
N GLU A 8 38.08 -13.84 10.54
CA GLU A 8 39.46 -13.37 10.71
C GLU A 8 39.81 -12.24 9.73
N ASP A 9 39.34 -12.35 8.49
CA ASP A 9 39.53 -11.34 7.45
C ASP A 9 38.87 -10.01 7.83
N VAL A 10 37.64 -10.04 8.35
CA VAL A 10 36.93 -8.84 8.81
C VAL A 10 37.66 -8.17 9.98
N LEU A 11 38.13 -8.93 10.97
CA LEU A 11 38.84 -8.38 12.12
C LEU A 11 40.17 -7.72 11.74
N SER A 12 40.78 -8.11 10.62
CA SER A 12 42.02 -7.49 10.12
C SER A 12 41.82 -6.07 9.60
N THR A 13 40.59 -5.73 9.18
CA THR A 13 40.23 -4.41 8.64
C THR A 13 39.80 -3.39 9.70
N LEU A 14 39.63 -3.84 10.94
CA LEU A 14 39.17 -3.00 12.06
C LEU A 14 40.34 -2.35 12.80
N ASP A 15 40.04 -1.32 13.59
CA ASP A 15 40.95 -0.81 14.60
C ASP A 15 41.48 -1.98 15.47
N PRO A 16 42.81 -2.11 15.66
CA PRO A 16 43.39 -3.25 16.38
C PRO A 16 42.84 -3.46 17.79
N ARG A 17 42.44 -2.38 18.47
CA ARG A 17 41.82 -2.44 19.81
C ARG A 17 40.42 -3.02 19.72
N VAL A 18 39.64 -2.64 18.72
CA VAL A 18 38.31 -3.21 18.45
C VAL A 18 38.44 -4.71 18.15
N ALA A 19 39.37 -5.06 17.27
CA ALA A 19 39.64 -6.45 16.90
C ALA A 19 40.06 -7.30 18.10
N SER A 20 40.95 -6.80 18.96
CA SER A 20 41.40 -7.50 20.18
C SER A 20 40.23 -7.80 21.11
N VAL A 21 39.38 -6.81 21.40
CA VAL A 21 38.23 -6.97 22.29
C VAL A 21 37.22 -8.00 21.76
N ILE A 22 37.01 -8.04 20.44
CA ILE A 22 36.12 -9.03 19.82
C ILE A 22 36.74 -10.44 19.90
N ARG A 23 38.04 -10.60 19.66
CA ARG A 23 38.75 -11.89 19.78
C ARG A 23 38.71 -12.40 21.21
N GLU A 24 39.09 -11.58 22.19
CA GLU A 24 39.01 -11.90 23.62
C GLU A 24 37.62 -12.40 24.01
N ALA A 25 36.56 -11.75 23.52
CA ALA A 25 35.19 -12.17 23.80
C ALA A 25 34.84 -13.50 23.12
N ASN A 26 35.23 -13.70 21.85
CA ASN A 26 35.04 -14.99 21.14
C ASN A 26 35.73 -16.15 21.85
N ASP A 27 36.95 -15.94 22.33
CA ASP A 27 37.73 -16.97 23.01
C ASP A 27 37.14 -17.28 24.41
N ALA A 28 36.55 -16.28 25.08
CA ALA A 28 36.01 -16.43 26.42
C ALA A 28 34.66 -17.18 26.48
N ASP A 29 33.74 -16.90 25.56
CA ASP A 29 32.37 -17.45 25.60
C ASP A 29 32.06 -18.48 24.51
N GLY A 30 32.89 -18.60 23.47
CA GLY A 30 32.65 -19.47 22.31
C GLY A 30 31.45 -19.07 21.45
N VAL A 31 30.80 -17.95 21.73
CA VAL A 31 29.63 -17.45 21.00
C VAL A 31 30.09 -16.74 19.72
N PRO A 32 29.58 -17.11 18.54
CA PRO A 32 30.00 -16.48 17.28
C PRO A 32 29.69 -14.97 17.23
N PHE A 33 30.54 -14.21 16.56
CA PHE A 33 30.31 -12.79 16.25
C PHE A 33 30.32 -12.57 14.73
N ARG A 34 29.15 -12.81 14.11
CA ARG A 34 28.98 -12.88 12.64
C ARG A 34 28.91 -11.49 12.01
N ALA A 35 30.06 -10.82 11.95
CA ALA A 35 30.19 -9.50 11.38
C ALA A 35 30.94 -9.52 10.04
N ARG A 36 30.60 -8.58 9.16
CA ARG A 36 31.34 -8.25 7.94
C ARG A 36 31.60 -6.75 7.84
N ALA A 37 32.76 -6.38 7.30
CA ALA A 37 33.10 -5.00 6.96
C ALA A 37 32.72 -4.68 5.51
N GLY A 38 32.79 -3.40 5.12
CA GLY A 38 32.61 -2.98 3.72
C GLY A 38 31.17 -3.11 3.20
N HIS A 39 30.18 -3.27 4.09
CA HIS A 39 28.78 -3.29 3.68
C HIS A 39 28.33 -1.89 3.28
N LEU A 40 27.82 -1.74 2.06
CA LEU A 40 27.09 -0.55 1.64
C LEU A 40 25.60 -0.78 1.87
N HIS A 41 25.03 -0.04 2.82
CA HIS A 41 23.60 -0.10 3.13
C HIS A 41 22.83 0.90 2.28
N HIS A 42 21.67 0.49 1.78
CA HIS A 42 20.70 1.34 1.10
C HIS A 42 19.30 1.08 1.65
N THR A 43 18.50 2.14 1.76
CA THR A 43 17.05 1.99 1.85
C THR A 43 16.51 1.33 0.57
N TRP A 44 15.37 0.66 0.65
CA TRP A 44 14.73 -0.05 -0.47
C TRP A 44 14.53 0.85 -1.70
N ALA A 45 14.09 2.10 -1.49
CA ALA A 45 13.91 3.10 -2.56
C ALA A 45 15.23 3.71 -3.06
N LYS A 46 16.38 3.34 -2.48
CA LYS A 46 17.72 3.88 -2.75
C LYS A 46 17.84 5.41 -2.62
N THR A 47 16.96 6.02 -1.84
CA THR A 47 16.99 7.45 -1.52
C THR A 47 18.05 7.80 -0.50
N PHE A 48 18.37 6.86 0.41
CA PHE A 48 19.43 7.00 1.40
C PHE A 48 20.42 5.84 1.35
N ALA A 49 21.66 6.13 1.71
CA ALA A 49 22.74 5.16 1.80
C ALA A 49 23.66 5.46 2.99
N SER A 50 24.30 4.44 3.54
CA SER A 50 25.33 4.60 4.57
C SER A 50 26.31 3.43 4.55
N SER A 51 27.53 3.66 5.03
CA SER A 51 28.55 2.63 5.19
C SER A 51 28.78 2.34 6.67
N PRO A 52 28.09 1.37 7.28
CA PRO A 52 28.36 0.95 8.66
C PRO A 52 29.78 0.39 8.80
N GLU A 53 30.42 0.63 9.95
CA GLU A 53 31.70 0.00 10.31
C GLU A 53 31.59 -1.53 10.25
N LEU A 54 30.47 -2.07 10.79
CA LEU A 54 30.18 -3.50 10.76
C LEU A 54 28.71 -3.75 10.41
N TYR A 55 28.49 -4.74 9.53
CA TYR A 55 27.20 -5.35 9.32
C TYR A 55 27.16 -6.73 9.97
N ILE A 56 26.21 -6.97 10.85
CA ILE A 56 26.19 -8.12 11.76
C ILE A 56 24.89 -8.91 11.59
N GLN A 57 25.00 -10.24 11.44
CA GLN A 57 23.86 -11.14 11.28
C GLN A 57 23.86 -12.26 12.32
N PRO A 58 23.37 -12.00 13.55
CA PRO A 58 23.31 -13.02 14.58
C PRO A 58 22.27 -14.10 14.25
N GLU A 59 22.56 -15.33 14.67
CA GLU A 59 21.67 -16.50 14.48
C GLU A 59 21.05 -17.00 15.79
N SER A 60 21.41 -16.42 16.94
CA SER A 60 20.91 -16.82 18.25
C SER A 60 20.82 -15.66 19.24
N GLN A 61 20.11 -15.87 20.35
CA GLN A 61 19.96 -14.87 21.42
C GLN A 61 21.32 -14.53 22.05
N ALA A 62 22.16 -15.54 22.30
CA ALA A 62 23.51 -15.34 22.83
C ALA A 62 24.37 -14.46 21.90
N GLU A 63 24.26 -14.65 20.59
CA GLU A 63 24.95 -13.80 19.61
C GLU A 63 24.43 -12.35 19.66
N ILE A 64 23.12 -12.13 19.83
CA ILE A 64 22.52 -10.78 19.99
C ILE A 64 23.03 -10.11 21.28
N GLU A 65 22.99 -10.80 22.41
CA GLU A 65 23.47 -10.31 23.71
C GLU A 65 24.95 -9.93 23.65
N LYS A 66 25.75 -10.75 22.97
CA LYS A 66 27.16 -10.49 22.71
C LYS A 66 27.38 -9.22 21.89
N VAL A 67 26.62 -9.04 20.80
CA VAL A 67 26.72 -7.83 19.96
C VAL A 67 26.40 -6.58 20.76
N VAL A 68 25.31 -6.58 21.55
CA VAL A 68 24.93 -5.42 22.39
C VAL A 68 25.99 -5.13 23.45
N SER A 69 26.51 -6.17 24.10
CA SER A 69 27.55 -6.03 25.13
C SER A 69 28.87 -5.48 24.56
N LEU A 70 29.31 -5.99 23.41
CA LEU A 70 30.50 -5.52 22.72
C LEU A 70 30.33 -4.09 22.22
N ALA A 71 29.17 -3.76 21.63
CA ALA A 71 28.89 -2.41 21.17
C ALA A 71 28.97 -1.40 22.32
N ARG A 72 28.42 -1.76 23.49
CA ARG A 72 28.53 -0.95 24.72
C ARG A 72 29.99 -0.79 25.17
N ARG A 73 30.77 -1.89 25.25
CA ARG A 73 32.19 -1.87 25.66
C ARG A 73 33.04 -1.02 24.71
N LEU A 74 32.75 -1.07 23.41
CA LEU A 74 33.48 -0.39 22.34
C LEU A 74 32.90 0.98 21.95
N ARG A 75 31.86 1.44 22.67
CA ARG A 75 31.15 2.71 22.44
C ARG A 75 30.69 2.87 20.98
N ARG A 76 30.09 1.82 20.42
CA ARG A 76 29.53 1.79 19.07
C ARG A 76 28.02 1.97 19.12
N ARG A 77 27.51 2.89 18.29
CA ARG A 77 26.07 3.00 18.04
C ARG A 77 25.61 1.76 17.30
N VAL A 78 24.53 1.16 17.77
CA VAL A 78 23.84 0.05 17.11
C VAL A 78 22.62 0.59 16.38
N SER A 79 22.37 0.08 15.18
CA SER A 79 21.11 0.27 14.45
C SER A 79 20.66 -1.06 13.90
N LEU A 80 19.34 -1.26 13.81
CA LEU A 80 18.77 -2.47 13.26
C LEU A 80 18.20 -2.21 11.87
N VAL A 81 18.27 -3.21 11.00
CA VAL A 81 17.67 -3.18 9.67
C VAL A 81 17.04 -4.51 9.30
N GLY A 82 15.80 -4.46 8.82
CA GLY A 82 15.17 -5.55 8.08
C GLY A 82 15.55 -5.48 6.60
N CYS A 83 14.60 -5.14 5.73
CA CYS A 83 14.82 -5.02 4.27
C CYS A 83 15.11 -3.58 3.84
N GLY A 84 15.30 -2.67 4.79
CA GLY A 84 15.55 -1.25 4.50
C GLY A 84 14.34 -0.51 3.93
N HIS A 85 13.11 -0.99 4.12
CA HIS A 85 11.90 -0.39 3.54
C HIS A 85 11.46 0.95 4.14
N SER A 86 12.23 1.52 5.07
CA SER A 86 12.00 2.91 5.51
C SER A 86 12.35 3.86 4.36
N PRO A 87 11.47 4.83 4.00
CA PRO A 87 11.80 5.85 3.02
C PRO A 87 12.74 6.95 3.58
N SER A 88 13.08 6.91 4.87
CA SER A 88 13.97 7.85 5.56
C SER A 88 15.33 7.24 5.92
N ASP A 89 16.22 8.06 6.47
CA ASP A 89 17.56 7.69 6.97
C ASP A 89 17.54 6.93 8.32
N LEU A 90 16.38 6.45 8.78
CA LEU A 90 16.21 5.76 10.07
C LEU A 90 17.22 4.62 10.31
N THR A 91 17.55 3.88 9.25
CA THR A 91 18.47 2.72 9.31
C THR A 91 19.91 3.07 8.95
N CYS A 92 20.20 4.34 8.64
CA CYS A 92 21.54 4.79 8.30
C CYS A 92 22.41 4.87 9.55
N THR A 93 23.65 4.38 9.43
CA THR A 93 24.62 4.43 10.51
C THR A 93 26.04 4.29 9.97
N SER A 94 27.00 4.97 10.58
CA SER A 94 28.43 4.66 10.45
C SER A 94 28.92 3.68 11.53
N GLY A 95 28.06 3.36 12.51
CA GLY A 95 28.34 2.40 13.58
C GLY A 95 28.05 0.96 13.14
N TRP A 96 27.45 0.17 14.03
CA TRP A 96 27.12 -1.22 13.77
C TRP A 96 25.69 -1.35 13.29
N LEU A 97 25.51 -2.01 12.16
CA LEU A 97 24.21 -2.30 11.56
C LEU A 97 23.91 -3.79 11.75
N ILE A 98 22.82 -4.10 12.47
CA ILE A 98 22.40 -5.47 12.77
C ILE A 98 21.21 -5.83 11.90
N ASN A 99 21.29 -6.95 11.20
CA ASN A 99 20.17 -7.56 10.50
C ASN A 99 19.84 -8.91 11.13
N LEU A 100 18.58 -9.10 11.52
CA LEU A 100 18.14 -10.26 12.29
C LEU A 100 17.62 -11.40 11.40
N ASP A 101 17.90 -11.43 10.09
CA ASP A 101 17.34 -12.46 9.21
C ASP A 101 17.77 -13.89 9.61
N GLY A 102 18.92 -14.03 10.28
CA GLY A 102 19.37 -15.30 10.88
C GLY A 102 18.62 -15.72 12.15
N TYR A 103 17.85 -14.82 12.75
CA TYR A 103 17.07 -15.00 13.99
C TYR A 103 15.57 -14.85 13.69
N GLY A 104 15.03 -15.77 12.87
CA GLY A 104 13.69 -15.67 12.28
C GLY A 104 12.84 -16.95 12.32
N ARG A 105 12.96 -17.78 13.35
CA ARG A 105 12.19 -19.04 13.49
C ARG A 105 10.86 -18.85 14.22
N ILE A 106 9.89 -19.72 13.93
CA ILE A 106 8.73 -19.95 14.81
C ILE A 106 9.19 -20.78 16.01
N LEU A 107 8.84 -20.33 17.22
CA LEU A 107 9.15 -21.00 18.48
C LEU A 107 7.97 -21.83 18.98
N SER A 108 6.74 -21.32 18.82
CA SER A 108 5.51 -22.06 19.09
C SER A 108 4.34 -21.52 18.28
N LEU A 109 3.37 -22.39 17.97
CA LEU A 109 2.13 -22.03 17.30
C LEU A 109 1.00 -22.84 17.91
N ASP A 110 0.00 -22.13 18.44
CA ASP A 110 -1.24 -22.72 18.95
C ASP A 110 -2.38 -22.47 17.95
N ARG A 111 -2.89 -23.55 17.35
CA ARG A 111 -3.96 -23.47 16.35
C ARG A 111 -5.32 -23.13 16.95
N ALA A 112 -5.56 -23.48 18.21
CA ALA A 112 -6.84 -23.25 18.86
C ALA A 112 -7.01 -21.78 19.23
N THR A 113 -5.92 -21.15 19.71
CA THR A 113 -5.92 -19.73 20.10
C THR A 113 -5.46 -18.79 18.99
N GLY A 114 -4.74 -19.29 17.99
CA GLY A 114 -4.10 -18.48 16.95
C GLY A 114 -2.81 -17.77 17.42
N VAL A 115 -2.32 -18.06 18.63
CA VAL A 115 -1.14 -17.42 19.20
C VAL A 115 0.13 -18.03 18.60
N VAL A 116 1.01 -17.16 18.10
CA VAL A 116 2.30 -17.53 17.52
C VAL A 116 3.44 -16.82 18.24
N VAL A 117 4.41 -17.59 18.73
CA VAL A 117 5.66 -17.06 19.28
C VAL A 117 6.74 -17.28 18.25
N MET A 118 7.44 -16.21 17.89
CA MET A 118 8.40 -16.19 16.79
C MET A 118 9.56 -15.27 17.10
N GLN A 119 10.69 -15.53 16.47
CA GLN A 119 11.85 -14.66 16.54
C GLN A 119 11.64 -13.42 15.65
N SER A 120 12.13 -12.28 16.13
CA SER A 120 11.80 -10.96 15.59
C SER A 120 12.33 -10.68 14.18
N GLY A 121 13.27 -11.49 13.70
CA GLY A 121 13.85 -11.39 12.37
C GLY A 121 13.03 -12.02 11.26
N ILE A 122 12.00 -12.81 11.59
CA ILE A 122 11.17 -13.46 10.57
C ILE A 122 10.53 -12.41 9.65
N ARG A 123 10.55 -12.69 8.34
CA ARG A 123 9.91 -11.84 7.33
C ARG A 123 8.43 -12.19 7.21
N LEU A 124 7.61 -11.19 6.89
CA LEU A 124 6.16 -11.40 6.79
C LEU A 124 5.79 -12.46 5.74
N PHE A 125 6.52 -12.55 4.62
CA PHE A 125 6.30 -13.61 3.64
C PHE A 125 6.54 -15.02 4.23
N ALA A 126 7.62 -15.18 5.00
CA ALA A 126 7.97 -16.46 5.61
C ALA A 126 6.98 -16.82 6.74
N LEU A 127 6.56 -15.83 7.53
CA LEU A 127 5.51 -16.01 8.52
C LEU A 127 4.20 -16.43 7.87
N ALA A 128 3.81 -15.80 6.76
CA ALA A 128 2.58 -16.18 6.03
C ALA A 128 2.61 -17.65 5.58
N GLU A 129 3.75 -18.13 5.07
CA GLU A 129 3.92 -19.54 4.68
C GLU A 129 3.80 -20.50 5.88
N GLU A 130 4.35 -20.16 7.04
CA GLU A 130 4.21 -20.99 8.26
C GLU A 130 2.77 -21.02 8.78
N LEU A 131 2.08 -19.88 8.74
CA LEU A 131 0.68 -19.78 9.14
C LEU A 131 -0.24 -20.58 8.21
N ASP A 132 -0.02 -20.51 6.89
CA ASP A 132 -0.81 -21.24 5.90
C ASP A 132 -0.75 -22.77 6.13
N ARG A 133 0.45 -23.30 6.44
CA ARG A 133 0.62 -24.72 6.83
C ARG A 133 -0.17 -25.10 8.09
N ALA A 134 -0.49 -24.12 8.92
CA ALA A 134 -1.31 -24.29 10.11
C ALA A 134 -2.81 -24.05 9.88
N GLY A 135 -3.22 -23.63 8.67
CA GLY A 135 -4.58 -23.19 8.37
C GLY A 135 -4.92 -21.82 8.99
N LEU A 136 -3.91 -20.99 9.24
CA LEU A 136 -4.02 -19.67 9.84
C LEU A 136 -3.57 -18.58 8.85
N ALA A 137 -3.91 -17.33 9.14
CA ALA A 137 -3.45 -16.17 8.41
C ALA A 137 -3.27 -14.97 9.34
N MET A 138 -2.42 -14.02 8.96
CA MET A 138 -2.32 -12.73 9.66
C MET A 138 -3.62 -11.94 9.48
N PRO A 139 -4.17 -11.33 10.55
CA PRO A 139 -5.44 -10.60 10.49
C PRO A 139 -5.33 -9.25 9.74
N ASN A 140 -4.12 -8.69 9.64
CA ASN A 140 -3.83 -7.46 8.94
C ASN A 140 -2.43 -7.52 8.33
N LEU A 141 -2.24 -6.94 7.14
CA LEU A 141 -0.96 -6.93 6.43
C LEU A 141 -0.82 -5.65 5.61
N GLY A 142 0.38 -5.07 5.58
CA GLY A 142 0.72 -3.99 4.66
C GLY A 142 0.81 -4.46 3.20
N SER A 143 1.08 -3.52 2.29
CA SER A 143 1.21 -3.79 0.85
C SER A 143 2.46 -4.58 0.46
N ILE A 144 3.44 -4.67 1.35
CA ILE A 144 4.74 -5.30 1.13
C ILE A 144 4.98 -6.29 2.26
N ASN A 145 5.36 -7.52 1.93
CA ASN A 145 5.60 -8.59 2.90
C ASN A 145 7.10 -8.94 3.06
N ASP A 146 8.01 -8.16 2.46
CA ASP A 146 9.46 -8.29 2.68
C ASP A 146 9.90 -7.77 4.06
N GLN A 147 9.07 -7.01 4.75
CA GLN A 147 9.39 -6.42 6.05
C GLN A 147 9.57 -7.51 7.12
N SER A 148 10.47 -7.29 8.08
CA SER A 148 10.61 -8.16 9.26
C SER A 148 9.56 -7.81 10.32
N VAL A 149 9.20 -8.78 11.17
CA VAL A 149 8.27 -8.58 12.30
C VAL A 149 8.75 -7.46 13.22
N ALA A 150 10.05 -7.43 13.55
CA ALA A 150 10.64 -6.32 14.32
C ALA A 150 10.40 -4.96 13.66
N GLY A 151 10.58 -4.88 12.33
CA GLY A 151 10.44 -3.64 11.58
C GLY A 151 8.99 -3.13 11.58
N VAL A 152 8.02 -4.03 11.34
CA VAL A 152 6.60 -3.65 11.29
C VAL A 152 6.07 -3.21 12.64
N ILE A 153 6.48 -3.86 13.73
CA ILE A 153 6.14 -3.45 15.10
C ILE A 153 6.76 -2.09 15.44
N SER A 154 8.06 -1.91 15.15
CA SER A 154 8.79 -0.70 15.56
C SER A 154 8.34 0.58 14.84
N THR A 155 7.65 0.44 13.72
CA THR A 155 7.26 1.58 12.86
C THR A 155 5.76 1.80 12.79
N GLY A 156 4.97 0.98 13.50
CA GLY A 156 3.52 1.02 13.40
C GLY A 156 3.02 0.71 11.99
N THR A 157 3.62 -0.29 11.34
CA THR A 157 3.11 -0.74 10.04
C THR A 157 1.71 -1.31 10.22
N HIS A 158 0.80 -0.96 9.31
CA HIS A 158 -0.57 -1.42 9.30
C HIS A 158 -0.99 -1.78 7.87
N GLY A 159 -1.98 -2.66 7.74
CA GLY A 159 -2.73 -2.77 6.50
C GLY A 159 -3.82 -1.72 6.44
N SER A 160 -4.96 -2.09 5.87
CA SER A 160 -6.17 -1.30 6.02
C SER A 160 -7.31 -2.23 6.46
N SER A 161 -7.98 -1.82 7.51
CA SER A 161 -9.02 -2.57 8.20
C SER A 161 -9.76 -1.61 9.11
N LEU A 162 -11.08 -1.76 9.19
CA LEU A 162 -11.88 -1.08 10.22
C LEU A 162 -12.05 -1.93 11.47
N ARG A 163 -11.45 -3.13 11.50
CA ARG A 163 -11.53 -4.08 12.60
C ARG A 163 -10.21 -4.21 13.36
N HIS A 164 -9.08 -4.09 12.66
CA HIS A 164 -7.74 -4.31 13.22
C HIS A 164 -6.90 -3.04 13.14
N GLY A 165 -6.15 -2.75 14.22
CA GLY A 165 -5.21 -1.64 14.28
C GLY A 165 -3.88 -1.91 13.55
N LEU A 166 -2.78 -1.51 14.18
CA LEU A 166 -1.43 -1.77 13.69
C LEU A 166 -1.15 -3.28 13.63
N LEU A 167 -0.14 -3.73 12.87
CA LEU A 167 0.28 -5.14 12.91
C LEU A 167 0.74 -5.59 14.31
N SER A 168 1.09 -4.63 15.18
CA SER A 168 1.47 -4.84 16.57
C SER A 168 0.29 -4.79 17.55
N ASP A 169 -0.92 -4.56 17.07
CA ASP A 169 -2.13 -4.44 17.89
C ASP A 169 -2.86 -5.79 17.96
N ASP A 170 -3.39 -6.14 19.13
CA ASP A 170 -4.03 -7.43 19.41
C ASP A 170 -5.57 -7.32 19.52
N GLY A 171 -6.14 -6.11 19.43
CA GLY A 171 -7.54 -5.84 19.74
C GLY A 171 -8.40 -5.32 18.59
N TYR A 172 -9.72 -5.49 18.75
CA TYR A 172 -10.71 -4.68 18.04
C TYR A 172 -10.67 -3.25 18.60
N VAL A 173 -10.51 -2.27 17.70
CA VAL A 173 -10.66 -0.85 18.01
C VAL A 173 -12.01 -0.39 17.50
N GLU A 174 -12.83 0.21 18.37
CA GLU A 174 -14.12 0.76 17.97
C GLU A 174 -13.92 1.84 16.90
N HIS A 175 -14.45 1.59 15.70
CA HIS A 175 -14.20 2.42 14.52
C HIS A 175 -15.12 3.63 14.40
N GLY A 176 -16.08 3.82 15.32
CA GLY A 176 -16.97 4.99 15.35
C GLY A 176 -17.89 5.15 14.14
N ILE A 177 -18.09 4.09 13.36
CA ILE A 177 -19.01 4.07 12.20
C ILE A 177 -20.35 3.53 12.71
N PRO A 178 -21.50 4.14 12.36
CA PRO A 178 -22.82 3.80 12.91
C PRO A 178 -23.38 2.43 12.47
N PHE A 179 -22.52 1.52 12.00
CA PHE A 179 -22.84 0.16 11.59
C PHE A 179 -21.63 -0.77 11.79
N SER A 180 -21.88 -2.08 11.93
CA SER A 180 -20.83 -3.10 12.18
C SER A 180 -19.76 -3.14 11.09
N ALA A 181 -18.48 -3.22 11.48
CA ALA A 181 -17.34 -3.51 10.58
C ALA A 181 -17.09 -5.01 10.36
N GLU A 182 -17.98 -5.88 10.86
CA GLU A 182 -17.91 -7.32 10.59
C GLU A 182 -17.96 -7.60 9.07
N GLY A 183 -17.03 -8.41 8.58
CA GLY A 183 -16.89 -8.70 7.15
C GLY A 183 -16.11 -7.67 6.33
N LEU A 184 -15.64 -6.57 6.94
CA LEU A 184 -14.92 -5.51 6.25
C LEU A 184 -13.39 -5.64 6.42
N TYR A 185 -12.73 -6.34 5.48
CA TYR A 185 -11.27 -6.51 5.43
C TYR A 185 -10.73 -5.78 4.20
N VAL A 186 -10.03 -4.66 4.38
CA VAL A 186 -9.77 -3.74 3.26
C VAL A 186 -8.29 -3.36 3.17
N HIS A 187 -7.42 -4.15 2.55
CA HIS A 187 -6.14 -3.57 2.11
C HIS A 187 -6.38 -2.68 0.87
N ALA A 188 -6.59 -1.38 1.08
CA ALA A 188 -6.79 -0.39 0.03
C ALA A 188 -5.65 0.63 -0.02
N PRO A 189 -4.71 0.54 -0.99
CA PRO A 189 -3.82 1.65 -1.25
C PRO A 189 -4.66 2.89 -1.63
N VAL A 190 -4.44 3.96 -0.88
CA VAL A 190 -4.94 5.29 -1.21
C VAL A 190 -3.86 6.00 -1.98
N GLU A 191 -4.17 6.33 -3.23
CA GLU A 191 -3.30 7.19 -4.02
C GLU A 191 -3.81 8.62 -3.96
N VAL A 192 -2.91 9.53 -3.58
CA VAL A 192 -3.18 10.96 -3.43
C VAL A 192 -2.47 11.73 -4.53
N ARG A 193 -3.19 12.55 -5.30
CA ARG A 193 -2.60 13.48 -6.28
C ARG A 193 -3.14 14.89 -6.07
N VAL A 194 -2.39 15.90 -6.48
CA VAL A 194 -2.85 17.30 -6.48
C VAL A 194 -2.63 17.88 -7.87
N SER A 195 -3.63 18.59 -8.40
CA SER A 195 -3.52 19.32 -9.67
C SER A 195 -4.15 20.70 -9.53
N ASP A 196 -3.52 21.73 -10.09
CA ASP A 196 -4.05 23.09 -10.14
C ASP A 196 -4.38 23.46 -11.58
N THR A 197 -5.67 23.59 -11.89
CA THR A 197 -6.19 23.80 -13.24
C THR A 197 -6.70 25.23 -13.47
N ARG A 198 -6.44 26.15 -12.54
CA ARG A 198 -6.94 27.55 -12.60
C ARG A 198 -6.54 28.29 -13.87
N ASN A 199 -5.37 27.97 -14.43
CA ASN A 199 -4.84 28.66 -15.61
C ASN A 199 -5.41 28.14 -16.96
N GLY A 200 -6.39 27.24 -16.91
CA GLY A 200 -6.89 26.53 -18.09
C GLY A 200 -5.86 25.50 -18.60
N SER A 201 -6.31 24.29 -18.93
CA SER A 201 -5.43 23.26 -19.48
C SER A 201 -5.09 23.49 -20.96
N LEU A 202 -5.86 24.35 -21.64
CA LEU A 202 -5.73 24.64 -23.07
C LEU A 202 -5.62 26.15 -23.27
N LYS A 203 -4.47 26.60 -23.77
CA LYS A 203 -4.30 27.96 -24.25
C LYS A 203 -4.96 28.06 -25.63
N THR A 204 -5.91 28.98 -25.80
CA THR A 204 -6.47 29.27 -27.12
C THR A 204 -5.68 30.39 -27.79
N ASP A 205 -5.71 30.44 -29.12
CA ASP A 205 -5.17 31.54 -29.91
C ASP A 205 -5.91 32.84 -29.56
N GLY A 206 -5.36 33.59 -28.58
CA GLY A 206 -6.05 34.70 -27.92
C GLY A 206 -5.71 34.86 -26.43
N GLY A 207 -4.94 33.92 -25.84
CA GLY A 207 -4.39 34.06 -24.48
C GLY A 207 -5.36 33.73 -23.34
N GLY A 208 -6.63 33.46 -23.64
CA GLY A 208 -7.59 32.91 -22.69
C GLY A 208 -7.38 31.41 -22.47
N GLY A 209 -7.51 30.96 -21.22
CA GLY A 209 -7.57 29.53 -20.89
C GLY A 209 -8.97 28.99 -21.16
N CYS A 210 -9.07 27.87 -21.88
CA CYS A 210 -10.33 27.12 -22.02
C CYS A 210 -10.41 26.04 -20.94
N ARG A 211 -11.56 25.95 -20.26
CA ARG A 211 -11.87 24.92 -19.26
C ARG A 211 -13.00 24.03 -19.79
N PRO A 212 -12.83 22.69 -19.83
CA PRO A 212 -13.91 21.79 -20.20
C PRO A 212 -15.07 21.85 -19.20
N TRP A 213 -16.31 21.82 -19.70
CA TRP A 213 -17.50 21.84 -18.84
C TRP A 213 -17.61 20.64 -17.89
N LEU A 214 -17.13 19.46 -18.30
CA LEU A 214 -17.12 18.27 -17.46
C LEU A 214 -15.82 18.08 -16.66
N ASP A 215 -15.05 19.15 -16.47
CA ASP A 215 -13.83 19.11 -15.64
C ASP A 215 -14.18 18.81 -14.16
N PRO A 216 -13.72 17.68 -13.59
CA PRO A 216 -14.02 17.32 -12.21
C PRO A 216 -13.24 18.16 -11.17
N THR A 217 -12.33 19.05 -11.58
CA THR A 217 -11.56 19.89 -10.67
C THR A 217 -12.35 21.10 -10.17
N VAL A 218 -11.91 21.69 -9.05
CA VAL A 218 -12.41 22.97 -8.56
C VAL A 218 -11.88 24.13 -9.42
N PRO A 219 -12.68 25.19 -9.67
CA PRO A 219 -12.31 26.28 -10.57
C PRO A 219 -11.35 27.31 -9.95
N ASP A 220 -11.31 27.39 -8.62
CA ASP A 220 -10.71 28.48 -7.84
C ASP A 220 -9.52 28.03 -6.98
N GLY A 221 -9.04 26.79 -7.15
CA GLY A 221 -7.89 26.29 -6.39
C GLY A 221 -7.29 24.98 -6.90
N PRO A 222 -6.26 24.48 -6.21
CA PRO A 222 -5.77 23.12 -6.41
C PRO A 222 -6.85 22.10 -6.03
N THR A 223 -6.97 21.05 -6.83
CA THR A 223 -7.84 19.90 -6.56
C THR A 223 -7.01 18.75 -6.02
N LEU A 224 -7.45 18.19 -4.90
CA LEU A 224 -6.96 16.93 -4.34
C LEU A 224 -7.73 15.76 -4.98
N TYR A 225 -7.00 14.79 -5.51
CA TYR A 225 -7.54 13.52 -5.97
C TYR A 225 -7.23 12.44 -4.95
N LEU A 226 -8.26 11.76 -4.48
CA LEU A 226 -8.15 10.57 -3.65
C LEU A 226 -8.62 9.36 -4.45
N ASN A 227 -7.76 8.38 -4.61
CA ASN A 227 -8.06 7.16 -5.35
C ASN A 227 -8.04 5.95 -4.42
N ALA A 228 -9.20 5.33 -4.25
CA ALA A 228 -9.37 4.12 -3.47
C ALA A 228 -9.26 2.88 -4.36
N THR A 229 -8.15 2.15 -4.24
CA THR A 229 -7.89 0.94 -5.04
C THR A 229 -8.05 -0.29 -4.16
N LEU A 230 -8.82 -1.28 -4.60
CA LEU A 230 -8.91 -2.59 -3.91
C LEU A 230 -8.11 -3.64 -4.67
N TYR A 231 -7.30 -4.39 -3.93
CA TYR A 231 -6.57 -5.53 -4.50
C TYR A 231 -7.53 -6.70 -4.78
N ARG A 232 -7.45 -7.26 -6.00
CA ARG A 232 -8.27 -8.39 -6.45
C ARG A 232 -7.40 -9.66 -6.61
N PRO A 233 -7.10 -10.39 -5.52
CA PRO A 233 -6.26 -11.59 -5.59
C PRO A 233 -6.92 -12.63 -6.51
N TYR A 234 -6.15 -13.18 -7.45
CA TYR A 234 -6.62 -14.16 -8.43
C TYR A 234 -7.89 -13.72 -9.18
N LEU A 235 -8.01 -12.42 -9.49
CA LEU A 235 -9.13 -11.77 -10.17
C LEU A 235 -10.45 -11.73 -9.39
N ARG A 236 -10.45 -12.13 -8.11
CA ARG A 236 -11.65 -12.15 -7.26
C ARG A 236 -11.85 -10.84 -6.54
N ASP A 237 -13.12 -10.43 -6.44
CA ASP A 237 -13.52 -9.30 -5.64
C ASP A 237 -13.47 -9.64 -4.14
N PRO A 238 -13.02 -8.70 -3.28
CA PRO A 238 -13.10 -8.91 -1.84
C PRO A 238 -14.56 -8.93 -1.38
N PRO A 239 -14.92 -9.69 -0.34
CA PRO A 239 -16.28 -9.74 0.20
C PRO A 239 -16.86 -8.36 0.56
N SER A 240 -15.99 -7.39 0.86
CA SER A 240 -16.34 -6.03 1.26
C SER A 240 -16.41 -5.01 0.11
N LEU A 241 -16.25 -5.43 -1.16
CA LEU A 241 -16.16 -4.54 -2.33
C LEU A 241 -17.24 -3.46 -2.33
N GLU A 242 -18.49 -3.89 -2.20
CA GLU A 242 -19.68 -3.05 -2.26
C GLU A 242 -19.72 -2.02 -1.12
N ARG A 243 -19.57 -2.51 0.11
CA ARG A 243 -19.67 -1.70 1.32
C ARG A 243 -18.52 -0.70 1.45
N TYR A 244 -17.33 -1.08 0.99
CA TYR A 244 -16.18 -0.20 0.97
C TYR A 244 -16.39 1.00 0.04
N TYR A 245 -16.80 0.75 -1.21
CA TYR A 245 -17.03 1.85 -2.16
C TYR A 245 -18.25 2.70 -1.78
N GLU A 246 -19.28 2.13 -1.17
CA GLU A 246 -20.40 2.89 -0.59
C GLU A 246 -19.91 3.90 0.47
N ALA A 247 -19.09 3.45 1.42
CA ALA A 247 -18.55 4.32 2.47
C ALA A 247 -17.60 5.39 1.89
N PHE A 248 -16.74 5.00 0.94
CA PHE A 248 -15.83 5.93 0.27
C PHE A 248 -16.58 7.01 -0.53
N GLU A 249 -17.56 6.62 -1.35
CA GLU A 249 -18.37 7.56 -2.12
C GLU A 249 -19.18 8.49 -1.22
N TRP A 250 -19.72 7.98 -0.11
CA TRP A 250 -20.44 8.81 0.87
C TRP A 250 -19.54 9.92 1.44
N LEU A 251 -18.32 9.57 1.87
CA LEU A 251 -17.36 10.54 2.42
C LEU A 251 -16.90 11.54 1.36
N MET A 252 -16.57 11.07 0.16
CA MET A 252 -16.17 11.98 -0.92
C MET A 252 -17.28 12.97 -1.25
N ARG A 253 -18.54 12.54 -1.25
CA ARG A 253 -19.68 13.44 -1.48
C ARG A 253 -19.84 14.47 -0.37
N ASP A 254 -19.73 14.05 0.89
CA ASP A 254 -19.83 14.96 2.05
C ASP A 254 -18.76 16.08 1.98
N LEU A 255 -17.58 15.75 1.43
CA LEU A 255 -16.48 16.68 1.20
C LEU A 255 -16.59 17.48 -0.12
N GLY A 256 -17.69 17.35 -0.87
CA GLY A 256 -17.90 18.05 -2.15
C GLY A 256 -17.13 17.46 -3.34
N GLY A 257 -16.69 16.22 -3.22
CA GLY A 257 -15.92 15.51 -4.25
C GLY A 257 -16.75 15.15 -5.48
N ARG A 258 -16.09 15.18 -6.65
CA ARG A 258 -16.63 14.72 -7.93
C ARG A 258 -15.96 13.41 -8.34
N PRO A 259 -16.70 12.45 -8.91
CA PRO A 259 -16.10 11.21 -9.38
C PRO A 259 -15.20 11.48 -10.59
N HIS A 260 -14.15 10.67 -10.73
CA HIS A 260 -13.38 10.65 -11.97
C HIS A 260 -14.16 9.87 -13.03
N TRP A 261 -14.49 10.49 -14.16
CA TRP A 261 -15.35 9.89 -15.19
C TRP A 261 -14.93 8.49 -15.67
N ALA A 262 -13.62 8.23 -15.76
CA ALA A 262 -13.10 6.91 -16.17
C ALA A 262 -12.96 5.88 -15.04
N LYS A 263 -13.51 6.12 -13.85
CA LYS A 263 -13.44 5.21 -12.70
C LYS A 263 -14.81 4.69 -12.29
N ASN A 264 -14.81 3.72 -11.40
CA ASN A 264 -16.04 3.17 -10.83
C ASN A 264 -16.64 4.18 -9.85
N PHE A 265 -17.92 4.47 -10.03
CA PHE A 265 -18.75 5.20 -9.08
C PHE A 265 -20.22 4.79 -9.29
N ARG A 266 -21.02 4.86 -8.23
CA ARG A 266 -22.46 4.53 -8.27
C ARG A 266 -23.33 5.76 -8.22
N PHE A 267 -22.85 6.81 -7.58
CA PHE A 267 -23.53 8.09 -7.51
C PHE A 267 -23.85 8.63 -8.92
N ALA A 268 -25.12 9.04 -9.12
CA ALA A 268 -25.63 9.41 -10.44
C ALA A 268 -26.23 10.82 -10.53
N ASP A 269 -26.19 11.62 -9.46
CA ASP A 269 -26.72 12.99 -9.48
C ASP A 269 -25.68 13.99 -10.00
N MET A 270 -25.37 13.87 -11.29
CA MET A 270 -24.44 14.77 -11.99
C MET A 270 -25.02 16.17 -12.20
N GLU A 271 -26.35 16.30 -12.17
CA GLU A 271 -27.04 17.60 -12.23
C GLU A 271 -26.61 18.47 -11.05
N SER A 272 -26.62 17.93 -9.83
CA SER A 272 -26.15 18.66 -8.66
C SER A 272 -24.65 18.99 -8.70
N LEU A 273 -23.82 18.17 -9.35
CA LEU A 273 -22.36 18.36 -9.36
C LEU A 273 -21.88 19.36 -10.41
N TYR A 274 -22.53 19.39 -11.58
CA TYR A 274 -22.09 20.16 -12.75
C TYR A 274 -23.08 21.24 -13.19
N GLY A 275 -24.36 21.14 -12.84
CA GLY A 275 -25.37 22.17 -13.11
C GLY A 275 -25.37 22.67 -14.56
N ASP A 276 -25.23 24.00 -14.72
CA ASP A 276 -25.24 24.66 -16.03
C ASP A 276 -24.15 24.18 -17.00
N ASP A 277 -23.01 23.70 -16.49
CA ASP A 277 -21.93 23.19 -17.34
C ASP A 277 -22.34 21.87 -18.01
N LEU A 278 -23.05 21.00 -17.30
CA LEU A 278 -23.60 19.76 -17.88
C LEU A 278 -24.63 20.08 -18.97
N ARG A 279 -25.50 21.06 -18.74
CA ARG A 279 -26.46 21.54 -19.74
C ARG A 279 -25.76 22.05 -21.00
N ARG A 280 -24.76 22.93 -20.86
CA ARG A 280 -24.00 23.47 -22.00
C ARG A 280 -23.25 22.38 -22.77
N TRP A 281 -22.70 21.40 -22.06
CA TRP A 281 -22.06 20.26 -22.68
C TRP A 281 -23.06 19.45 -23.52
N ARG A 282 -24.25 19.17 -22.98
CA ARG A 282 -25.32 18.45 -23.71
C ARG A 282 -25.77 19.21 -24.95
N GLU A 283 -25.90 20.53 -24.88
CA GLU A 283 -26.25 21.35 -26.06
C GLU A 283 -25.22 21.22 -27.19
N VAL A 284 -23.92 21.18 -26.87
CA VAL A 284 -22.87 20.92 -27.87
C VAL A 284 -22.98 19.51 -28.42
N ARG A 285 -23.20 18.52 -27.54
CA ARG A 285 -23.36 17.12 -27.93
C ARG A 285 -24.54 16.96 -28.89
N ASP A 286 -25.72 17.48 -28.55
CA ASP A 286 -26.94 17.33 -29.34
C ASP A 286 -26.81 18.00 -30.73
N ARG A 287 -26.03 19.08 -30.84
CA ARG A 287 -25.71 19.69 -32.16
C ARG A 287 -24.74 18.84 -32.99
N ALA A 288 -23.78 18.18 -32.35
CA ALA A 288 -22.73 17.43 -33.03
C ALA A 288 -23.15 15.98 -33.34
N ASP A 289 -24.00 15.38 -32.51
CA ASP A 289 -24.48 14.01 -32.58
C ASP A 289 -25.97 13.94 -32.20
N PRO A 290 -26.87 14.49 -33.05
CA PRO A 290 -28.30 14.56 -32.76
C PRO A 290 -28.97 13.18 -32.69
N GLU A 291 -28.42 12.20 -33.39
CA GLU A 291 -28.96 10.83 -33.43
C GLU A 291 -28.37 9.93 -32.33
N GLY A 292 -27.30 10.35 -31.65
CA GLY A 292 -26.74 9.63 -30.50
C GLY A 292 -25.81 8.47 -30.86
N MET A 293 -25.10 8.53 -31.99
CA MET A 293 -24.17 7.49 -32.44
C MET A 293 -23.05 7.20 -31.43
N PHE A 294 -22.67 8.19 -30.61
CA PHE A 294 -21.65 8.03 -29.57
C PHE A 294 -22.24 7.78 -28.17
N VAL A 295 -23.56 7.62 -28.07
CA VAL A 295 -24.26 7.42 -26.80
C VAL A 295 -24.46 5.94 -26.54
N GLY A 296 -24.11 5.53 -25.32
CA GLY A 296 -24.38 4.19 -24.81
C GLY A 296 -24.91 4.25 -23.39
N ALA A 297 -25.21 3.09 -22.81
CA ALA A 297 -25.84 2.98 -21.49
C ALA A 297 -25.12 3.73 -20.36
N TRP A 298 -23.79 3.86 -20.41
CA TRP A 298 -23.02 4.67 -19.46
C TRP A 298 -23.32 6.17 -19.60
N HIS A 299 -23.29 6.69 -20.83
CA HIS A 299 -23.61 8.09 -21.13
C HIS A 299 -25.05 8.42 -20.74
N ARG A 300 -26.00 7.52 -21.05
CA ARG A 300 -27.40 7.67 -20.65
C ARG A 300 -27.54 7.82 -19.13
N ARG A 301 -26.89 6.92 -18.39
CA ARG A 301 -26.98 6.87 -16.93
C ARG A 301 -26.38 8.08 -16.22
N PHE A 302 -25.22 8.55 -16.67
CA PHE A 302 -24.46 9.55 -15.94
C PHE A 302 -24.44 10.92 -16.59
N VAL A 303 -24.58 11.01 -17.92
CA VAL A 303 -24.43 12.27 -18.65
C VAL A 303 -25.75 12.78 -19.17
N LEU A 304 -26.66 11.95 -19.70
CA LEU A 304 -27.91 12.43 -20.32
C LEU A 304 -29.11 12.43 -19.37
N GLY A 305 -29.13 11.53 -18.39
CA GLY A 305 -30.27 11.38 -17.49
C GLY A 305 -31.46 10.66 -18.12
N GLN A 306 -32.62 10.73 -17.44
CA GLN A 306 -33.85 10.06 -17.86
C GLN A 306 -34.43 10.68 -19.14
N GLY A 307 -34.96 9.84 -20.03
CA GLY A 307 -35.60 10.27 -21.28
C GLY A 307 -35.65 9.14 -22.30
N GLU A 308 -36.30 9.41 -23.44
CA GLU A 308 -36.35 8.45 -24.55
C GLU A 308 -34.94 8.21 -25.12
N PRO A 309 -34.62 6.95 -25.50
CA PRO A 309 -33.40 6.64 -26.23
C PRO A 309 -33.33 7.39 -27.56
N LEU A 310 -32.12 7.78 -27.96
CA LEU A 310 -31.90 8.40 -29.26
C LEU A 310 -31.89 7.37 -30.38
N PRO A 311 -32.11 7.77 -31.65
CA PRO A 311 -32.21 6.84 -32.77
C PRO A 311 -31.05 5.84 -32.91
N LEU A 312 -29.82 6.27 -32.62
CA LEU A 312 -28.59 5.48 -32.72
C LEU A 312 -27.98 5.14 -31.36
N GLU A 313 -28.69 5.41 -30.26
CA GLU A 313 -28.20 5.10 -28.92
C GLU A 313 -28.16 3.58 -28.67
N GLU A 314 -27.02 3.10 -28.19
CA GLU A 314 -26.89 1.74 -27.70
C GLU A 314 -27.48 1.61 -26.29
N VAL A 315 -28.57 0.85 -26.18
CA VAL A 315 -29.22 0.53 -24.90
C VAL A 315 -28.69 -0.80 -24.39
N GLU A 316 -28.30 -0.84 -23.11
CA GLU A 316 -27.92 -2.08 -22.43
C GLU A 316 -29.14 -3.01 -22.32
N VAL A 317 -29.09 -4.15 -23.00
CA VAL A 317 -30.16 -5.16 -23.00
C VAL A 317 -29.88 -6.28 -22.00
N GLU A 318 -28.61 -6.52 -21.67
CA GLU A 318 -28.24 -7.58 -20.75
C GLU A 318 -26.93 -7.29 -20.02
N ARG A 319 -26.88 -7.68 -18.75
CA ARG A 319 -25.71 -7.64 -17.89
C ARG A 319 -25.53 -8.97 -17.18
N ARG A 320 -24.38 -9.62 -17.38
CA ARG A 320 -24.03 -10.91 -16.75
C ARG A 320 -22.81 -10.76 -15.85
N THR A 321 -22.96 -11.12 -14.57
CA THR A 321 -21.82 -11.33 -13.69
C THR A 321 -21.07 -12.58 -14.13
N MET A 322 -19.74 -12.52 -14.14
CA MET A 322 -18.90 -13.65 -14.52
C MET A 322 -18.27 -14.27 -13.26
N ASP A 323 -18.26 -15.60 -13.16
CA ASP A 323 -17.84 -16.36 -11.97
C ASP A 323 -16.45 -16.00 -11.39
N ARG A 324 -15.54 -15.50 -12.23
CA ARG A 324 -14.18 -15.09 -11.80
C ARG A 324 -13.82 -13.65 -12.16
N ASN A 325 -14.56 -13.01 -13.07
CA ASN A 325 -14.05 -11.85 -13.81
C ASN A 325 -15.14 -10.78 -14.06
N GLY A 326 -15.39 -9.89 -13.09
CA GLY A 326 -16.21 -8.70 -13.33
C GLY A 326 -17.57 -8.96 -14.01
N VAL A 327 -17.95 -8.06 -14.92
CA VAL A 327 -19.28 -8.05 -15.56
C VAL A 327 -19.16 -7.97 -17.07
N ARG A 328 -19.95 -8.76 -17.80
CA ARG A 328 -20.15 -8.65 -19.24
C ARG A 328 -21.46 -7.91 -19.53
N VAL A 329 -21.41 -6.96 -20.45
CA VAL A 329 -22.56 -6.12 -20.85
C VAL A 329 -22.83 -6.34 -22.33
N PHE A 330 -24.11 -6.39 -22.70
CA PHE A 330 -24.57 -6.49 -24.08
C PHE A 330 -25.51 -5.31 -24.37
N GLY A 331 -25.30 -4.68 -25.52
CA GLY A 331 -26.10 -3.55 -25.99
C GLY A 331 -26.78 -3.84 -27.31
N ALA A 332 -27.83 -3.07 -27.60
CA ALA A 332 -28.49 -3.04 -28.89
C ALA A 332 -28.90 -1.60 -29.24
N VAL A 333 -28.82 -1.28 -30.53
CA VAL A 333 -29.41 -0.05 -31.08
C VAL A 333 -30.80 -0.41 -31.60
N GLY A 334 -31.79 0.44 -31.31
CA GLY A 334 -33.17 0.22 -31.78
C GLY A 334 -33.25 0.14 -33.30
N GLU A 335 -34.26 -0.57 -33.83
CA GLU A 335 -34.55 -0.53 -35.26
C GLU A 335 -34.91 0.90 -35.69
N LYS A 336 -34.51 1.29 -36.91
CA LYS A 336 -34.87 2.60 -37.48
C LYS A 336 -36.40 2.77 -37.42
N ARG A 337 -36.86 3.74 -36.62
CA ARG A 337 -38.28 4.13 -36.57
C ARG A 337 -38.74 4.75 -37.88
#